data_AF-G3PUA3-F1
#
_entry.id   AF-G3PUA3-F1
#
_cell.length_a   1.000
_cell.length_b   1.000
_cell.length_c   1.000
_cell.angle_alpha   90.00
_cell.angle_beta   90.00
_cell.angle_gamma   90.00
#
_symmetry.space_group_name_H-M   'P 1'
#
loop_
_entity.id
_entity.type
_entity.pdbx_description
1 polymer ?
#
loop_
_entity_poly.entity_id
_entity_poly.type
_entity_poly.pdbx_seq_one_letter_code
_entity_poly.pdbx_strand_id
1 'polypeptide(L)'
;MGDNAFAAVLLYLSGRRKERGSKRAGGQALDGLEARLRDRAETLGLSLEQKTKAMKQRDKKVVTKTFHGAGIVVPVDKNDVGYRELPETDAGLKKILKAIADARNDEERVKAFGPLQEMVTFVQFANDECDYGMGYELGMDLFCYGSHYFHKVIRQLLPMAYSLLKRNLFGEILEAHLSSRGKDHLDQLSAH
;
A
#
# COMPACT_ATOMS: atom_id res chain seq x y z
N MET A 1 8.02 10.09 -3.73
CA MET A 1 9.48 10.31 -3.72
C MET A 1 9.99 10.22 -5.15
N GLY A 2 9.55 11.11 -6.05
CA GLY A 2 9.85 10.97 -7.49
C GLY A 2 9.33 9.66 -8.10
N ASP A 3 9.62 9.44 -9.38
CA ASP A 3 9.31 8.19 -10.10
C ASP A 3 10.55 7.33 -10.41
N ASN A 4 11.72 7.74 -9.93
CA ASN A 4 12.99 7.03 -10.09
C ASN A 4 13.88 7.19 -8.86
N ALA A 5 14.87 6.30 -8.74
CA ALA A 5 15.75 6.25 -7.57
C ALA A 5 16.61 7.52 -7.39
N PHE A 6 17.05 8.17 -8.47
CA PHE A 6 17.82 9.42 -8.38
C PHE A 6 17.00 10.52 -7.71
N ALA A 7 15.77 10.74 -8.19
CA ALA A 7 14.83 11.69 -7.59
C ALA A 7 14.56 11.34 -6.12
N ALA A 8 14.31 10.08 -5.80
CA ALA A 8 14.05 9.63 -4.43
C ALA A 8 15.21 9.96 -3.47
N VAL A 9 16.44 9.62 -3.86
CA VAL A 9 17.64 9.89 -3.04
C VAL A 9 17.88 11.39 -2.90
N LEU A 10 17.77 12.16 -3.98
CA LEU A 10 17.99 13.61 -3.95
C LEU A 10 16.95 14.36 -3.09
N LEU A 11 15.69 13.95 -3.15
CA LEU A 11 14.63 14.48 -2.28
C LEU A 11 14.87 14.12 -0.81
N TYR A 12 15.34 12.89 -0.55
CA TYR A 12 15.71 12.46 0.80
C TYR A 12 16.87 13.29 1.36
N LEU A 13 17.95 13.47 0.59
CA LEU A 13 19.09 14.31 0.97
C LEU A 13 18.65 15.76 1.26
N SER A 14 17.78 16.30 0.41
CA SER A 14 17.23 17.64 0.58
C SER A 14 16.40 17.78 1.87
N GLY A 15 15.58 16.78 2.20
CA GLY A 15 14.81 16.73 3.45
C GLY A 15 15.71 16.65 4.68
N ARG A 16 16.70 15.75 4.66
CA ARG A 16 17.69 15.58 5.73
C ARG A 16 18.48 16.85 6.03
N ARG A 17 18.80 17.64 5.00
CA ARG A 17 19.49 18.92 5.16
C ARG A 17 18.66 19.94 5.92
N LYS A 18 17.35 20.00 5.65
CA LYS A 18 16.41 20.88 6.37
C LYS A 18 16.27 20.47 7.84
N GLU A 19 16.22 19.18 8.13
CA GLU A 19 16.13 18.65 9.51
C GLU A 19 17.39 18.91 10.34
N ARG A 20 18.59 18.75 9.74
CA ARG A 20 19.86 18.76 10.48
C ARG A 20 20.47 20.14 10.71
N GLY A 21 20.01 21.17 9.98
CA GLY A 21 20.64 22.50 9.97
C GLY A 21 22.03 22.51 9.30
N SER A 22 22.43 23.64 8.72
CA SER A 22 23.61 23.78 7.83
C SER A 22 25.01 23.45 8.43
N LYS A 23 25.15 23.01 9.68
CA LYS A 23 26.43 23.07 10.43
C LYS A 23 26.95 21.75 11.00
N ARG A 24 26.94 20.63 10.26
CA ARG A 24 27.64 19.40 10.69
C ARG A 24 28.54 18.79 9.61
N ALA A 25 29.60 18.13 10.09
CA ALA A 25 30.62 17.43 9.31
C ALA A 25 30.00 16.45 8.31
N GLY A 26 30.57 16.40 7.10
CA GLY A 26 30.09 15.59 5.97
C GLY A 26 29.31 16.36 4.89
N GLY A 27 29.05 17.66 5.08
CA GLY A 27 28.34 18.51 4.10
C GLY A 27 28.97 18.49 2.70
N GLN A 28 30.29 18.70 2.61
CA GLN A 28 31.02 18.69 1.33
C GLN A 28 30.92 17.34 0.58
N ALA A 29 30.95 16.22 1.31
CA ALA A 29 30.81 14.89 0.70
C ALA A 29 29.39 14.65 0.17
N LEU A 30 28.37 15.13 0.89
CA LEU A 30 26.98 15.08 0.45
C LEU A 30 26.71 16.02 -0.73
N ASP A 31 27.28 17.22 -0.74
CA ASP A 31 27.19 18.16 -1.85
C ASP A 31 27.85 17.57 -3.12
N GLY A 32 29.01 16.92 -2.96
CA GLY A 32 29.68 16.20 -4.06
C GLY A 32 28.88 15.00 -4.58
N LEU A 33 28.22 14.24 -3.70
CA LEU A 33 27.30 13.18 -4.11
C LEU A 33 26.08 13.74 -4.84
N GLU A 34 25.47 14.81 -4.32
CA GLU A 34 24.32 15.48 -4.91
C GLU A 34 24.63 15.95 -6.34
N ALA A 35 25.77 16.61 -6.54
CA ALA A 35 26.23 17.06 -7.85
C ALA A 35 26.35 15.89 -8.85
N ARG A 36 27.02 14.80 -8.45
CA ARG A 36 27.17 13.60 -9.30
C ARG A 36 25.84 12.94 -9.63
N LEU A 37 24.90 12.89 -8.67
CA LEU A 37 23.57 12.32 -8.89
C LEU A 37 22.76 13.17 -9.88
N ARG A 38 22.86 14.51 -9.79
CA ARG A 38 22.18 15.44 -10.71
C ARG A 38 22.74 15.36 -12.13
N ASP A 39 24.06 15.44 -12.27
CA ASP A 39 24.75 15.32 -13.56
C ASP A 39 24.43 13.98 -14.25
N ARG A 40 24.45 12.88 -13.48
CA ARG A 40 24.11 11.57 -14.03
C ARG A 40 22.64 11.46 -14.40
N ALA A 41 21.72 12.02 -13.61
CA ALA A 41 20.30 12.03 -13.93
C ALA A 41 20.01 12.84 -15.20
N GLU A 42 20.66 13.99 -15.37
CA GLU A 42 20.56 14.83 -16.57
C GLU A 42 21.07 14.08 -17.81
N THR A 43 22.24 13.46 -17.72
CA THR A 43 22.81 12.63 -18.81
C THR A 43 21.87 11.49 -19.21
N LEU A 44 21.13 10.93 -18.26
CA LEU A 44 20.17 9.84 -18.49
C LEU A 44 18.75 10.34 -18.85
N GLY A 45 18.51 11.66 -18.87
CA GLY A 45 17.19 12.24 -19.12
C GLY A 45 16.15 11.91 -18.04
N LEU A 46 16.58 11.68 -16.80
CA LEU A 46 15.71 11.31 -15.69
C LEU A 46 15.18 12.55 -14.97
N SER A 47 13.86 12.62 -14.77
CA SER A 47 13.23 13.71 -14.02
C SER A 47 13.62 13.67 -12.55
N LEU A 48 13.89 14.83 -11.95
CA LEU A 48 14.17 14.99 -10.52
C LEU A 48 12.97 15.57 -9.74
N GLU A 49 11.81 15.69 -10.39
CA GLU A 49 10.60 16.22 -9.74
C GLU A 49 10.08 15.29 -8.65
N GLN A 50 9.53 15.85 -7.59
CA GLN A 50 8.86 15.06 -6.55
C GLN A 50 7.63 14.32 -7.08
N LYS A 51 6.94 14.90 -8.07
CA LYS A 51 5.71 14.38 -8.66
C LYS A 51 5.66 14.67 -10.17
N THR A 52 6.10 13.70 -10.96
CA THR A 52 6.22 13.84 -12.42
C THR A 52 4.86 13.86 -13.12
N LYS A 53 4.87 14.23 -14.42
CA LYS A 53 3.66 14.18 -15.27
C LYS A 53 3.04 12.78 -15.31
N ALA A 54 3.86 11.72 -15.40
CA ALA A 54 3.39 10.34 -15.41
C ALA A 54 2.70 9.96 -14.08
N MET A 55 3.25 10.37 -12.94
CA MET A 55 2.61 10.16 -11.63
C MET A 55 1.25 10.86 -11.54
N LYS A 56 1.16 12.12 -12.00
CA LYS A 56 -0.11 12.87 -12.04
C LYS A 56 -1.14 12.22 -12.98
N GLN A 57 -0.70 11.64 -14.09
CA GLN A 57 -1.57 10.89 -15.00
C GLN A 57 -2.06 9.58 -14.35
N ARG A 58 -1.20 8.90 -13.59
CA ARG A 58 -1.57 7.72 -12.82
C ARG A 58 -2.59 8.06 -11.73
N ASP A 59 -2.44 9.19 -11.04
CA ASP A 59 -3.38 9.62 -10.00
C ASP A 59 -4.82 9.80 -10.53
N LYS A 60 -4.98 10.18 -11.80
CA LYS A 60 -6.30 10.25 -12.44
C LYS A 60 -6.97 8.88 -12.65
N LYS A 61 -6.19 7.79 -12.56
CA LYS A 61 -6.66 6.41 -12.69
C LYS A 61 -6.83 5.72 -11.34
N VAL A 62 -6.54 6.42 -10.24
CA VAL A 62 -6.70 5.88 -8.90
C VAL A 62 -8.18 5.85 -8.55
N VAL A 63 -8.67 4.66 -8.20
CA VAL A 63 -10.09 4.47 -7.85
C VAL A 63 -10.35 4.71 -6.37
N THR A 64 -9.38 4.42 -5.50
CA THR A 64 -9.39 4.74 -4.06
C THR A 64 -7.96 4.83 -3.52
N LYS A 65 -7.78 5.56 -2.41
CA LYS A 65 -6.48 5.77 -1.78
C LYS A 65 -6.04 4.64 -0.87
N THR A 66 -6.98 3.89 -0.28
CA THR A 66 -6.75 2.94 0.83
C THR A 66 -6.02 3.60 2.02
N PHE A 67 -5.80 2.86 3.10
CA PHE A 67 -5.17 3.39 4.32
C PHE A 67 -3.72 3.83 4.12
N HIS A 68 -2.97 3.27 3.17
CA HIS A 68 -1.59 3.66 2.91
C HIS A 68 -1.45 4.93 2.04
N GLY A 69 -2.55 5.43 1.45
CA GLY A 69 -2.57 6.68 0.69
C GLY A 69 -1.93 6.65 -0.70
N ALA A 70 -1.16 5.61 -1.04
CA ALA A 70 -0.61 5.44 -2.39
C ALA A 70 -1.69 5.20 -3.47
N GLY A 71 -2.86 4.71 -3.07
CA GLY A 71 -3.99 4.40 -3.95
C GLY A 71 -3.82 3.19 -4.84
N ILE A 72 -4.95 2.61 -5.25
CA ILE A 72 -5.01 1.44 -6.14
C ILE A 72 -5.53 1.82 -7.52
N VAL A 73 -5.06 1.09 -8.52
CA VAL A 73 -5.51 1.21 -9.92
C VAL A 73 -5.97 -0.16 -10.36
N VAL A 74 -7.19 -0.25 -10.86
CA VAL A 74 -7.79 -1.46 -11.45
C VAL A 74 -8.36 -1.10 -12.83
N PRO A 75 -8.51 -2.08 -13.75
CA PRO A 75 -9.25 -1.83 -14.97
C PRO A 75 -10.69 -1.44 -14.63
N VAL A 76 -11.18 -0.33 -15.19
CA VAL A 76 -12.58 0.09 -15.13
C VAL A 76 -13.03 0.28 -16.57
N ASP A 77 -14.13 -0.36 -16.96
CA ASP A 77 -14.65 -0.28 -18.31
C ASP A 77 -15.49 0.99 -18.53
N LYS A 78 -16.07 1.14 -19.72
CA LYS A 78 -16.89 2.31 -20.09
C LYS A 78 -18.23 2.40 -19.35
N ASN A 79 -18.64 1.33 -18.67
CA ASN A 79 -19.88 1.22 -17.90
C ASN A 79 -19.59 1.31 -16.39
N ASP A 80 -18.38 1.76 -16.01
CA ASP A 80 -17.88 1.85 -14.64
C ASP A 80 -17.74 0.50 -13.93
N VAL A 81 -17.63 -0.61 -14.67
CA VAL A 81 -17.40 -1.95 -14.12
C VAL A 81 -15.90 -2.19 -13.91
N GLY A 82 -15.54 -2.56 -12.68
CA GLY A 82 -14.18 -2.90 -12.23
C GLY A 82 -13.91 -2.49 -10.78
N TYR A 83 -14.66 -1.52 -10.24
CA TYR A 83 -14.56 -1.03 -8.87
C TYR A 83 -15.88 -0.45 -8.37
N ARG A 84 -16.22 -0.79 -7.12
CA ARG A 84 -17.24 -0.11 -6.32
C ARG A 84 -16.70 0.16 -4.92
N GLU A 85 -17.21 1.20 -4.29
CA GLU A 85 -16.78 1.62 -2.96
C GLU A 85 -17.24 0.64 -1.86
N LEU A 86 -16.50 0.62 -0.75
CA LEU A 86 -16.95 -0.05 0.47
C LEU A 86 -18.20 0.63 1.05
N PRO A 87 -19.08 -0.12 1.74
CA PRO A 87 -20.25 0.47 2.41
C PRO A 87 -19.88 1.34 3.63
N GLU A 88 -18.59 1.42 3.97
CA GLU A 88 -18.05 2.13 5.12
C GLU A 88 -17.00 3.14 4.68
N THR A 89 -16.95 4.27 5.37
CA THR A 89 -15.85 5.24 5.20
C THR A 89 -14.56 4.71 5.82
N ASP A 90 -13.39 5.21 5.40
CA ASP A 90 -12.10 4.87 6.05
C ASP A 90 -12.13 5.01 7.57
N ALA A 91 -12.79 6.06 8.07
CA ALA A 91 -12.92 6.32 9.50
C ALA A 91 -13.85 5.32 10.19
N GLY A 92 -14.95 4.94 9.53
CA GLY A 92 -15.87 3.90 9.98
C GLY A 92 -15.19 2.53 10.05
N LEU A 93 -14.53 2.14 8.96
CA LEU A 93 -13.76 0.90 8.88
C LEU A 93 -12.69 0.85 9.98
N LYS A 94 -11.90 1.92 10.18
CA LYS A 94 -10.91 1.96 11.28
C LYS A 94 -11.52 1.75 12.67
N LYS A 95 -12.74 2.25 12.91
CA LYS A 95 -13.46 2.01 14.18
C LYS A 95 -13.86 0.54 14.33
N ILE A 96 -14.39 -0.07 13.28
CA ILE A 96 -14.75 -1.50 13.24
C ILE A 96 -13.52 -2.36 13.53
N LEU A 97 -12.42 -2.11 12.81
CA LEU A 97 -11.18 -2.87 12.99
C LEU A 97 -10.58 -2.68 14.39
N LYS A 98 -10.68 -1.48 14.97
CA LYS A 98 -10.29 -1.21 16.35
C LYS A 98 -11.13 -1.99 17.36
N ALA A 99 -12.45 -2.05 17.18
CA ALA A 99 -13.31 -2.82 18.06
C ALA A 99 -12.95 -4.32 18.06
N ILE A 100 -12.58 -4.87 16.90
CA ILE A 100 -12.11 -6.26 16.78
C ILE A 100 -10.76 -6.47 17.46
N ALA A 101 -9.80 -5.59 17.19
CA ALA A 101 -8.44 -5.71 17.72
C ALA A 101 -8.38 -5.54 19.25
N ASP A 102 -9.20 -4.66 19.81
CA ASP A 102 -9.23 -4.31 21.23
C ASP A 102 -10.26 -5.13 22.04
N ALA A 103 -11.01 -6.04 21.42
CA ALA A 103 -11.99 -6.89 22.10
C ALA A 103 -11.34 -7.69 23.24
N ARG A 104 -12.02 -7.75 24.41
CA ARG A 104 -11.44 -8.28 25.65
C ARG A 104 -11.29 -9.80 25.65
N ASN A 105 -12.14 -10.48 24.89
CA ASN A 105 -12.18 -11.93 24.77
C ASN A 105 -12.69 -12.32 23.37
N ASP A 106 -12.64 -13.61 23.07
CA ASP A 106 -13.00 -14.13 21.75
C ASP A 106 -14.49 -13.99 21.44
N GLU A 107 -15.37 -14.08 22.44
CA GLU A 107 -16.82 -13.91 22.25
C GLU A 107 -17.18 -12.49 21.82
N GLU A 108 -16.61 -11.48 22.49
CA GLU A 108 -16.74 -10.07 22.10
C GLU A 108 -16.15 -9.84 20.71
N ARG A 109 -15.00 -10.48 20.40
CA ARG A 109 -14.35 -10.33 19.11
C ARG A 109 -15.19 -10.90 17.98
N VAL A 110 -15.77 -12.09 18.15
CA VAL A 110 -16.66 -12.72 17.16
C VAL A 110 -17.86 -11.83 16.87
N LYS A 111 -18.45 -11.20 17.89
CA LYS A 111 -19.54 -10.22 17.69
C LYS A 111 -19.05 -8.98 16.93
N ALA A 112 -17.88 -8.44 17.28
CA ALA A 112 -17.29 -7.29 16.62
C ALA A 112 -16.91 -7.56 15.15
N PHE A 113 -16.70 -8.83 14.77
CA PHE A 113 -16.45 -9.25 13.38
C PHE A 113 -17.69 -9.16 12.48
N GLY A 114 -18.90 -9.05 13.02
CA GLY A 114 -20.16 -9.05 12.25
C GLY A 114 -20.15 -8.09 11.04
N PRO A 115 -19.90 -6.79 11.24
CA PRO A 115 -19.84 -5.82 10.13
C PRO A 115 -18.76 -6.15 9.09
N LEU A 116 -17.61 -6.69 9.52
CA LEU A 116 -16.56 -7.09 8.59
C LEU A 116 -16.96 -8.31 7.75
N GLN A 117 -17.68 -9.27 8.34
CA GLN A 117 -18.21 -10.42 7.58
C GLN A 117 -19.25 -9.98 6.55
N GLU A 118 -20.10 -9.01 6.88
CA GLU A 118 -21.05 -8.43 5.93
C GLU A 118 -20.33 -7.77 4.74
N MET A 119 -19.28 -6.98 4.99
CA MET A 119 -18.44 -6.42 3.93
C MET A 119 -17.77 -7.50 3.07
N VAL A 120 -17.31 -8.61 3.66
CA VAL A 120 -16.76 -9.74 2.90
C VAL A 120 -17.82 -10.35 1.99
N THR A 121 -19.08 -10.47 2.45
CA THR A 121 -20.19 -10.92 1.60
C THR A 121 -20.45 -9.98 0.43
N PHE A 122 -20.46 -8.66 0.66
CA PHE A 122 -20.61 -7.69 -0.43
C PHE A 122 -19.46 -7.75 -1.44
N VAL A 123 -18.23 -8.03 -0.98
CA VAL A 123 -17.11 -8.27 -1.88
C VAL A 123 -17.36 -9.48 -2.78
N GLN A 124 -18.01 -10.55 -2.30
CA GLN A 124 -18.33 -11.68 -3.17
C GLN A 124 -19.33 -11.29 -4.26
N PHE A 125 -20.37 -10.54 -3.93
CA PHE A 125 -21.29 -9.99 -4.93
C PHE A 125 -20.57 -9.08 -5.94
N ALA A 126 -19.66 -8.22 -5.45
CA ALA A 126 -18.84 -7.38 -6.32
C ALA A 126 -17.96 -8.22 -7.26
N ASN A 127 -17.35 -9.31 -6.77
CA ASN A 127 -16.56 -10.20 -7.60
C ASN A 127 -17.40 -10.87 -8.70
N ASP A 128 -18.60 -11.35 -8.38
CA ASP A 128 -19.52 -11.94 -9.36
C ASP A 128 -19.91 -10.91 -10.45
N GLU A 129 -20.01 -9.64 -10.07
CA GLU A 129 -20.31 -8.50 -10.95
C GLU A 129 -19.05 -7.84 -11.55
N CYS A 130 -17.89 -8.50 -11.45
CA CYS A 130 -16.59 -8.07 -11.99
C CYS A 130 -15.96 -6.80 -11.35
N ASP A 131 -16.47 -6.33 -10.22
CA ASP A 131 -15.95 -5.22 -9.42
C ASP A 131 -14.84 -5.66 -8.44
N TYR A 132 -13.81 -6.29 -9.00
CA TYR A 132 -12.69 -6.88 -8.22
C TYR A 132 -11.93 -5.86 -7.36
N GLY A 133 -12.03 -4.57 -7.69
CA GLY A 133 -11.40 -3.49 -6.93
C GLY A 133 -11.89 -3.37 -5.49
N MET A 134 -13.14 -3.74 -5.19
CA MET A 134 -13.70 -3.65 -3.84
C MET A 134 -12.99 -4.62 -2.87
N GLY A 135 -12.83 -5.88 -3.29
CA GLY A 135 -12.08 -6.88 -2.52
C GLY A 135 -10.60 -6.53 -2.37
N TYR A 136 -10.03 -5.90 -3.40
CA TYR A 136 -8.66 -5.39 -3.33
C TYR A 136 -8.51 -4.27 -2.29
N GLU A 137 -9.41 -3.29 -2.26
CA GLU A 137 -9.42 -2.22 -1.26
C GLU A 137 -9.56 -2.77 0.16
N LEU A 138 -10.62 -3.54 0.43
CA LEU A 138 -10.88 -4.07 1.77
C LEU A 138 -9.69 -4.89 2.29
N GLY A 139 -9.17 -5.79 1.46
CA GLY A 139 -8.01 -6.61 1.81
C GLY A 139 -6.77 -5.78 2.11
N MET A 140 -6.54 -4.69 1.37
CA MET A 140 -5.39 -3.80 1.56
C MET A 140 -5.54 -2.97 2.84
N ASP A 141 -6.74 -2.47 3.14
CA ASP A 141 -7.00 -1.71 4.36
C ASP A 141 -6.82 -2.56 5.63
N LEU A 142 -7.31 -3.81 5.60
CA LEU A 142 -7.05 -4.79 6.66
C LEU A 142 -5.54 -5.06 6.83
N PHE A 143 -4.82 -5.22 5.70
CA PHE A 143 -3.37 -5.43 5.72
C PHE A 143 -2.63 -4.23 6.32
N CYS A 144 -3.01 -3.01 5.95
CA CYS A 144 -2.45 -1.76 6.45
C CYS A 144 -2.78 -1.51 7.93
N TYR A 145 -3.92 -2.00 8.43
CA TYR A 145 -4.23 -1.94 9.85
C TYR A 145 -3.23 -2.74 10.70
N GLY A 146 -2.78 -3.90 10.18
CA GLY A 146 -1.61 -4.61 10.72
C GLY A 146 -1.87 -5.56 11.89
N SER A 147 -3.13 -5.84 12.24
CA SER A 147 -3.46 -6.82 13.30
C SER A 147 -3.52 -8.25 12.76
N HIS A 148 -2.95 -9.19 13.52
CA HIS A 148 -2.91 -10.61 13.16
C HIS A 148 -4.31 -11.25 13.07
N TYR A 149 -5.31 -10.70 13.78
CA TYR A 149 -6.71 -11.16 13.70
C TYR A 149 -7.28 -11.06 12.28
N PHE A 150 -6.73 -10.22 11.42
CA PHE A 150 -7.21 -10.04 10.05
C PHE A 150 -6.50 -10.94 9.04
N HIS A 151 -5.40 -11.61 9.39
CA HIS A 151 -4.60 -12.37 8.43
C HIS A 151 -5.42 -13.42 7.66
N LYS A 152 -6.36 -14.10 8.33
CA LYS A 152 -7.24 -15.07 7.69
C LYS A 152 -8.13 -14.43 6.62
N VAL A 153 -8.73 -13.28 6.92
CA VAL A 153 -9.59 -12.54 5.98
C VAL A 153 -8.77 -11.96 4.83
N ILE A 154 -7.57 -11.44 5.12
CA ILE A 154 -6.65 -10.92 4.09
C ILE A 154 -6.27 -12.02 3.09
N ARG A 155 -5.97 -13.25 3.56
CA ARG A 155 -5.70 -14.41 2.68
C ARG A 155 -6.92 -14.84 1.84
N GLN A 156 -8.13 -14.55 2.28
CA GLN A 156 -9.33 -14.81 1.48
C GLN A 156 -9.52 -13.75 0.40
N LEU A 157 -9.30 -12.47 0.74
CA LEU A 157 -9.61 -11.34 -0.14
C LEU A 157 -8.52 -11.07 -1.18
N LEU A 158 -7.28 -10.85 -0.73
CA LEU A 158 -6.24 -10.30 -1.60
C LEU A 158 -5.72 -11.30 -2.64
N PRO A 159 -5.39 -12.57 -2.33
CA PRO A 159 -5.01 -13.54 -3.36
C PRO A 159 -6.09 -13.71 -4.43
N MET A 160 -7.36 -13.74 -4.03
CA MET A 160 -8.50 -13.80 -4.95
C MET A 160 -8.59 -12.56 -5.83
N ALA A 161 -8.54 -11.36 -5.24
CA ALA A 161 -8.57 -10.10 -5.98
C ALA A 161 -7.39 -10.00 -6.96
N TYR A 162 -6.18 -10.39 -6.54
CA TYR A 162 -5.02 -10.42 -7.42
C TYR A 162 -5.16 -11.42 -8.56
N SER A 163 -5.71 -12.61 -8.30
CA SER A 163 -5.98 -13.60 -9.36
C SER A 163 -6.98 -13.08 -10.39
N LEU A 164 -8.11 -12.51 -9.93
CA LEU A 164 -9.14 -11.93 -10.81
C LEU A 164 -8.61 -10.74 -11.63
N LEU A 165 -7.70 -9.95 -11.04
CA LEU A 165 -6.99 -8.86 -11.71
C LEU A 165 -5.79 -9.30 -12.55
N LYS A 166 -5.51 -10.62 -12.65
CA LYS A 166 -4.36 -11.20 -13.36
C LYS A 166 -2.99 -10.70 -12.85
N ARG A 167 -2.84 -10.65 -11.53
CA ARG A 167 -1.67 -10.17 -10.77
C ARG A 167 -1.12 -11.24 -9.82
N ASN A 168 -1.07 -12.49 -10.27
CA ASN A 168 -0.79 -13.67 -9.43
C ASN A 168 0.45 -13.55 -8.53
N LEU A 169 1.54 -12.94 -9.03
CA LEU A 169 2.77 -12.71 -8.27
C LEU A 169 2.53 -11.91 -6.97
N PHE A 170 1.58 -10.96 -6.96
CA PHE A 170 1.26 -10.21 -5.75
C PHE A 170 0.54 -11.07 -4.70
N GLY A 171 -0.22 -12.07 -5.14
CA GLY A 171 -0.78 -13.09 -4.26
C GLY A 171 0.30 -13.94 -3.61
N GLU A 172 1.29 -14.40 -4.39
CA GLU A 172 2.43 -15.17 -3.88
C GLU A 172 3.27 -14.37 -2.86
N ILE A 173 3.58 -13.11 -3.19
CA ILE A 173 4.30 -12.19 -2.28
C ILE A 173 3.52 -12.00 -0.98
N LEU A 174 2.20 -11.81 -1.08
CA LEU A 174 1.36 -11.62 0.09
C LEU A 174 1.35 -12.87 0.97
N GLU A 175 1.18 -14.07 0.40
CA GLU A 175 1.14 -15.31 1.18
C GLU A 175 2.46 -15.57 1.89
N ALA A 176 3.59 -15.35 1.21
CA ALA A 176 4.91 -15.41 1.83
C ALA A 176 5.03 -14.39 2.97
N HIS A 177 4.60 -13.15 2.74
CA HIS A 177 4.67 -12.08 3.73
C HIS A 177 3.79 -12.36 4.95
N LEU A 178 2.54 -12.79 4.78
CA LEU A 178 1.65 -13.09 5.92
C LEU A 178 2.09 -14.33 6.70
N SER A 179 2.83 -15.24 6.06
CA SER A 179 3.42 -16.42 6.71
C SER A 179 4.64 -16.06 7.57
N SER A 180 5.36 -15.00 7.21
CA SER A 180 6.53 -14.51 7.96
C SER A 180 6.52 -12.98 8.09
N ARG A 181 5.50 -12.45 8.78
CA ARG A 181 5.35 -11.00 9.02
C ARG A 181 6.10 -10.57 10.29
N GLY A 182 7.41 -10.78 10.29
CA GLY A 182 8.33 -10.37 11.38
C GLY A 182 8.53 -8.85 11.46
N LYS A 183 9.43 -8.40 12.34
CA LYS A 183 10.01 -7.04 12.28
C LYS A 183 11.46 -7.05 11.77
N ASP A 184 12.11 -8.21 11.85
CA ASP A 184 13.44 -8.46 11.33
C ASP A 184 13.31 -9.13 9.96
N HIS A 185 13.72 -8.41 8.92
CA HIS A 185 13.45 -8.76 7.51
C HIS A 185 14.72 -8.95 6.69
N LEU A 186 15.86 -9.12 7.34
CA LEU A 186 17.13 -9.38 6.66
C LEU A 186 17.31 -10.89 6.51
N ASP A 187 16.90 -11.43 5.36
CA ASP A 187 17.05 -12.86 5.02
C ASP A 187 18.50 -13.34 5.03
N GLN A 188 19.49 -12.44 5.00
CA GLN A 188 20.92 -12.79 5.10
C GLN A 188 21.33 -13.25 6.50
N LEU A 189 20.47 -13.06 7.51
CA LEU A 189 20.73 -13.42 8.91
C LEU A 189 19.96 -14.67 9.37
N SER A 190 19.07 -15.23 8.54
CA SER A 190 18.44 -16.51 8.85
C SER A 190 19.46 -17.62 8.69
N ALA A 191 19.76 -18.32 9.79
CA ALA A 191 20.59 -19.51 9.74
C ALA A 191 19.94 -20.55 8.82
N HIS A 192 20.71 -21.05 7.84
CA HIS A 192 20.31 -22.13 6.94
C HIS A 192 20.05 -23.44 7.69
#